data_AF-R8AQN9-F1
#
_entry.id   AF-R8AQN9-F1
#
_cell.length_a   1.000
_cell.length_b   1.000
_cell.length_c   1.000
_cell.angle_alpha   90.00
_cell.angle_beta   90.00
_cell.angle_gamma   90.00
#
_symmetry.space_group_name_H-M   'P 1'
#
loop_
_entity.id
_entity.type
_entity.pdbx_description
1 polymer ?
#
loop_
_entity_poly.entity_id
_entity_poly.type
_entity_poly.pdbx_seq_one_letter_code
_entity_poly.pdbx_strand_id
1 'polypeptide(L)'
;MKIYRQFYAPEPEGRDDEPSTKIVQRYPGIAVCSGSHEELTEIIGQVNQAKDAFAAAIKAVGNPDQRFEAVHSRFPMMITLQATRYLKVLPCNTTRISFAWQKPIASKSDHDKLNRQSLLEKLTQERRYPPVNIAMQLDGDIWAAQIEEEIALVEALPENARLRYRRVLREVPQANWVYETFDAEQGEIIELRGNGKVNLPLLTTRMPDKLKGLQSYDRQKAEAKHRRPVAKGKILLPRLGIELIPQ
;
A
#
# COMPACT_ATOMS: atom_id res chain seq x y z
N MET A 1 8.69 -16.25 16.18
CA MET A 1 7.24 -16.56 16.11
C MET A 1 6.31 -15.40 16.49
N LYS A 2 6.67 -14.50 17.43
CA LYS A 2 5.79 -13.39 17.90
C LYS A 2 5.35 -12.39 16.80
N ILE A 3 6.16 -12.20 15.75
CA ILE A 3 5.95 -11.22 14.68
C ILE A 3 4.60 -11.37 13.94
N TYR A 4 4.13 -12.61 13.73
CA TYR A 4 2.87 -12.87 13.01
C TYR A 4 1.61 -12.57 13.82
N ARG A 5 1.75 -12.37 15.13
CA ARG A 5 0.64 -12.13 16.09
C ARG A 5 0.66 -10.72 16.69
N GLN A 6 1.61 -9.88 16.28
CA GLN A 6 1.65 -8.48 16.68
C GLN A 6 0.53 -7.76 15.95
N PHE A 7 -0.63 -7.64 16.61
CA PHE A 7 -1.81 -6.95 16.07
C PHE A 7 -2.18 -5.72 16.88
N TYR A 8 -1.69 -5.62 18.11
CA TYR A 8 -2.00 -4.52 19.02
C TYR A 8 -0.81 -3.59 19.11
N ALA A 9 -1.09 -2.30 19.23
CA ALA A 9 -0.09 -1.35 19.68
C ALA A 9 0.36 -1.73 21.11
N PRO A 10 1.63 -1.55 21.46
CA PRO A 10 2.05 -1.66 22.86
C PRO A 10 1.25 -0.68 23.71
N GLU A 11 1.03 -1.02 24.98
CA GLU A 11 0.43 -0.06 25.91
C GLU A 11 1.32 1.17 26.00
N PRO A 12 0.74 2.38 26.00
CA PRO A 12 1.50 3.61 26.11
C PRO A 12 2.15 3.65 27.50
N GLU A 13 3.48 3.60 27.54
CA GLU A 13 4.27 3.72 28.76
C GLU A 13 4.68 5.18 29.02
N GLY A 14 4.17 6.13 28.21
CA GLY A 14 4.39 7.57 28.38
C GLY A 14 5.80 8.01 28.00
N ARG A 15 6.46 7.28 27.09
CA ARG A 15 7.83 7.58 26.66
C ARG A 15 7.86 8.22 25.27
N ASP A 16 8.82 9.11 25.06
CA ASP A 16 9.05 9.77 23.76
C ASP A 16 9.50 8.81 22.64
N ASP A 17 9.89 7.57 22.97
CA ASP A 17 10.32 6.53 22.03
C ASP A 17 9.20 5.54 21.65
N GLU A 18 7.94 5.85 21.96
CA GLU A 18 6.81 4.99 21.61
C GLU A 18 6.70 4.77 20.09
N PRO A 19 6.60 3.51 19.62
CA PRO A 19 6.52 3.22 18.21
C PRO A 19 5.20 3.76 17.63
N SER A 20 5.32 4.51 16.54
CA SER A 20 4.15 5.08 15.85
C SER A 20 3.12 4.02 15.48
N THR A 21 1.89 4.16 15.99
CA THR A 21 0.75 3.30 15.64
C THR A 21 0.26 3.48 14.20
N LYS A 22 0.67 4.59 13.55
CA LYS A 22 0.40 4.91 12.15
C LYS A 22 1.39 4.24 11.19
N ILE A 23 2.60 3.93 11.65
CA ILE A 23 3.64 3.30 10.83
C ILE A 23 3.63 1.79 11.09
N VAL A 24 3.28 1.02 10.07
CA VAL A 24 3.28 -0.43 10.16
C VAL A 24 4.71 -0.95 10.26
N GLN A 25 5.00 -1.69 11.33
CA GLN A 25 6.26 -2.41 11.47
C GLN A 25 6.35 -3.53 10.43
N ARG A 26 7.48 -3.58 9.70
CA ARG A 26 7.72 -4.52 8.61
C ARG A 26 8.89 -5.43 8.94
N TYR A 27 8.77 -6.68 8.54
CA TYR A 27 9.77 -7.71 8.79
C TYR A 27 10.10 -8.43 7.48
N PRO A 28 10.85 -7.80 6.57
CA PRO A 28 11.26 -8.44 5.33
C PRO A 28 12.22 -9.59 5.63
N GLY A 29 11.94 -10.76 5.07
CA GLY A 29 12.74 -11.95 5.28
C GLY A 29 12.00 -13.20 4.81
N ILE A 30 12.53 -14.36 5.19
CA ILE A 30 11.89 -15.65 4.98
C ILE A 30 11.79 -16.39 6.31
N ALA A 31 10.81 -17.27 6.43
CA ALA A 31 10.74 -18.27 7.48
C ALA A 31 10.58 -19.64 6.83
N VAL A 32 11.53 -20.53 7.12
CA VAL A 32 11.49 -21.92 6.68
C VAL A 32 10.66 -22.72 7.66
N CYS A 33 9.58 -23.31 7.18
CA CYS A 33 8.64 -24.10 7.95
C CYS A 33 8.92 -25.58 7.72
N SER A 34 8.82 -26.38 8.76
CA SER A 34 8.76 -27.84 8.65
C SER A 34 7.40 -28.28 8.13
N GLY A 35 7.34 -29.45 7.48
CA GLY A 35 6.10 -30.03 6.95
C GLY A 35 6.02 -29.95 5.42
N SER A 36 4.92 -30.46 4.86
CA SER A 36 4.70 -30.42 3.41
C SER A 36 4.32 -29.02 2.93
N HIS A 37 4.55 -28.77 1.64
CA HIS A 37 4.15 -27.50 1.03
C HIS A 37 2.64 -27.38 0.93
N GLU A 38 1.92 -28.49 0.69
CA GLU A 38 0.46 -28.51 0.65
C GLU A 38 -0.15 -28.13 2.00
N GLU A 39 0.28 -28.77 3.11
CA GLU A 39 -0.23 -28.47 4.46
C GLU A 39 0.00 -27.00 4.83
N LEU A 40 1.21 -26.48 4.56
CA LEU A 40 1.53 -25.08 4.83
C LEU A 40 0.62 -24.14 4.02
N THR A 41 0.40 -24.45 2.75
CA THR A 41 -0.44 -23.64 1.86
C THR A 41 -1.90 -23.66 2.31
N GLU A 42 -2.42 -24.83 2.72
CA GLU A 42 -3.78 -24.99 3.22
C GLU A 42 -4.00 -24.18 4.51
N ILE A 43 -3.14 -24.37 5.52
CA ILE A 43 -3.23 -23.66 6.80
C ILE A 43 -3.17 -22.15 6.58
N ILE A 44 -2.24 -21.68 5.75
CA ILE A 44 -2.10 -20.25 5.46
C ILE A 44 -3.28 -19.73 4.65
N GLY A 45 -3.86 -20.54 3.76
CA GLY A 45 -5.11 -20.26 3.07
C GLY A 45 -6.26 -19.99 4.05
N GLN A 46 -6.46 -20.87 5.03
CA GLN A 46 -7.49 -20.71 6.07
C GLN A 46 -7.27 -19.44 6.92
N VAL A 47 -6.03 -19.18 7.33
CA VAL A 47 -5.69 -17.95 8.08
C VAL A 47 -6.01 -16.70 7.26
N ASN A 48 -5.65 -16.70 5.99
CA ASN A 48 -5.92 -15.58 5.11
C ASN A 48 -7.41 -15.40 4.82
N GLN A 49 -8.18 -16.49 4.69
CA GLN A 49 -9.63 -16.43 4.57
C GLN A 49 -10.28 -15.80 5.81
N ALA A 50 -9.81 -16.14 7.02
CA ALA A 50 -10.28 -15.52 8.26
C ALA A 50 -9.94 -14.01 8.30
N LYS A 51 -8.77 -13.61 7.79
CA LYS A 51 -8.38 -12.20 7.67
C LYS A 51 -9.28 -11.44 6.69
N ASP A 52 -9.63 -12.06 5.57
CA ASP A 52 -10.53 -11.48 4.57
C ASP A 52 -11.95 -11.33 5.13
N ALA A 53 -12.45 -12.34 5.85
CA ALA A 53 -13.74 -12.28 6.54
C ALA A 53 -13.78 -11.14 7.57
N PHE A 54 -12.72 -10.99 8.36
CA PHE A 54 -12.60 -9.88 9.31
C PHE A 54 -12.59 -8.51 8.61
N ALA A 55 -11.79 -8.37 7.54
CA ALA A 55 -11.74 -7.13 6.77
C ALA A 55 -13.09 -6.78 6.12
N ALA A 56 -13.82 -7.78 5.62
CA ALA A 56 -15.15 -7.63 5.04
C ALA A 56 -16.17 -7.20 6.11
N ALA A 57 -16.15 -7.83 7.29
CA ALA A 57 -17.02 -7.46 8.40
C ALA A 57 -16.81 -6.00 8.83
N ILE A 58 -15.56 -5.54 8.93
CA ILE A 58 -15.25 -4.13 9.20
C ILE A 58 -15.81 -3.24 8.08
N LYS A 59 -15.57 -3.59 6.81
CA LYS A 59 -16.03 -2.78 5.68
C LYS A 59 -17.56 -2.61 5.65
N ALA A 60 -18.30 -3.61 6.11
CA ALA A 60 -19.76 -3.62 6.16
C ALA A 60 -20.35 -2.65 7.20
N VAL A 61 -19.58 -2.19 8.20
CA VAL A 61 -20.07 -1.29 9.27
C VAL A 61 -20.52 0.07 8.73
N GLY A 62 -19.90 0.58 7.67
CA GLY A 62 -20.26 1.87 7.09
C GLY A 62 -19.05 2.72 6.73
N ASN A 63 -19.06 3.99 7.15
CA ASN A 63 -18.02 4.96 6.82
C ASN A 63 -16.72 4.74 7.65
N PRO A 64 -15.58 5.37 7.30
CA PRO A 64 -14.31 5.17 8.00
C PRO A 64 -14.35 5.42 9.51
N ASP A 65 -15.09 6.42 9.98
CA ASP A 65 -15.15 6.77 11.41
C ASP A 65 -15.96 5.73 12.19
N GLN A 66 -17.09 5.27 11.62
CA GLN A 66 -17.88 4.18 12.18
C GLN A 66 -17.07 2.88 12.26
N ARG A 67 -16.24 2.61 11.25
CA ARG A 67 -15.34 1.44 11.24
C ARG A 67 -14.29 1.53 12.33
N PHE A 68 -13.70 2.71 12.52
CA PHE A 68 -12.72 2.96 13.57
C PHE A 68 -13.36 2.67 14.94
N GLU A 69 -14.49 3.31 15.24
CA GLU A 69 -15.19 3.14 16.51
C GLU A 69 -15.63 1.68 16.75
N ALA A 70 -16.20 1.03 15.75
CA ALA A 70 -16.67 -0.36 15.89
C ALA A 70 -15.55 -1.36 16.17
N VAL A 71 -14.37 -1.17 15.57
CA VAL A 71 -13.19 -2.00 15.83
C VAL A 71 -12.64 -1.72 17.22
N HIS A 72 -12.41 -0.44 17.55
CA HIS A 72 -11.68 -0.07 18.77
C HIS A 72 -12.50 -0.19 20.05
N SER A 73 -13.84 -0.12 19.95
CA SER A 73 -14.74 -0.45 21.07
C SER A 73 -14.67 -1.93 21.50
N ARG A 74 -14.32 -2.85 20.57
CA ARG A 74 -14.24 -4.30 20.83
C ARG A 74 -12.80 -4.78 21.00
N PHE A 75 -11.89 -4.18 20.25
CA PHE A 75 -10.48 -4.50 20.24
C PHE A 75 -9.66 -3.22 20.47
N PRO A 76 -9.58 -2.74 21.72
CA PRO A 76 -8.78 -1.58 22.06
C PRO A 76 -7.35 -1.73 21.54
N MET A 77 -6.79 -0.64 21.02
CA MET A 77 -5.40 -0.59 20.51
C MET A 77 -5.07 -1.53 19.35
N MET A 78 -6.05 -2.19 18.72
CA MET A 78 -5.81 -3.02 17.55
C MET A 78 -5.33 -2.19 16.34
N ILE A 79 -4.22 -2.59 15.73
CA ILE A 79 -3.76 -2.06 14.46
C ILE A 79 -4.38 -2.91 13.34
N THR A 80 -5.53 -2.48 12.82
CA THR A 80 -6.32 -3.22 11.82
C THR A 80 -5.50 -3.68 10.61
N LEU A 81 -4.56 -2.85 10.13
CA LEU A 81 -3.67 -3.21 9.02
C LEU A 81 -2.71 -4.37 9.36
N GLN A 82 -2.30 -4.52 10.63
CA GLN A 82 -1.47 -5.65 11.06
C GLN A 82 -2.31 -6.93 11.24
N ALA A 83 -3.58 -6.79 11.65
CA ALA A 83 -4.51 -7.90 11.74
C ALA A 83 -4.90 -8.47 10.37
N THR A 84 -5.05 -7.61 9.35
CA THR A 84 -5.53 -8.00 8.01
C THR A 84 -4.42 -8.21 6.97
N ARG A 85 -3.14 -7.92 7.28
CA ARG A 85 -2.05 -8.18 6.32
C ARG A 85 -1.93 -9.68 6.00
N TYR A 86 -1.86 -9.96 4.70
CA TYR A 86 -1.80 -11.31 4.14
C TYR A 86 -0.49 -12.02 4.45
N LEU A 87 -0.56 -13.33 4.70
CA LEU A 87 0.60 -14.20 4.78
C LEU A 87 0.87 -14.83 3.42
N LYS A 88 2.13 -14.87 2.99
CA LYS A 88 2.50 -15.39 1.68
C LYS A 88 3.38 -16.62 1.80
N VAL A 89 2.89 -17.73 1.27
CA VAL A 89 3.69 -18.93 1.01
C VAL A 89 4.31 -18.79 -0.39
N LEU A 90 5.59 -19.09 -0.51
CA LEU A 90 6.31 -19.13 -1.79
C LEU A 90 6.17 -20.52 -2.41
N PRO A 91 6.17 -20.63 -3.75
CA PRO A 91 6.15 -21.93 -4.43
C PRO A 91 7.24 -22.86 -3.90
N CYS A 92 6.93 -24.15 -3.75
CA CYS A 92 7.87 -25.16 -3.22
C CYS A 92 9.23 -25.16 -3.96
N ASN A 93 9.22 -24.98 -5.28
CA ASN A 93 10.41 -24.99 -6.14
C ASN A 93 11.05 -23.60 -6.28
N THR A 94 10.99 -22.77 -5.24
CA THR A 94 11.63 -21.45 -5.25
C THR A 94 13.14 -21.58 -5.11
N THR A 95 13.88 -21.29 -6.18
CA THR A 95 15.34 -21.42 -6.23
C THR A 95 16.07 -20.15 -5.80
N ARG A 96 15.46 -18.97 -6.01
CA ARG A 96 16.12 -17.68 -5.71
C ARG A 96 15.16 -16.70 -5.06
N ILE A 97 15.64 -16.01 -4.02
CA ILE A 97 14.92 -14.92 -3.36
C ILE A 97 15.87 -13.74 -3.17
N SER A 98 15.40 -12.54 -3.51
CA SER A 98 16.14 -11.30 -3.28
C SER A 98 15.23 -10.21 -2.74
N PHE A 99 15.74 -9.44 -1.78
CA PHE A 99 15.04 -8.28 -1.24
C PHE A 99 15.63 -6.98 -1.79
N ALA A 100 14.76 -6.00 -2.04
CA ALA A 100 15.14 -4.68 -2.49
C ALA A 100 14.18 -3.61 -1.95
N TRP A 101 14.67 -2.38 -1.85
CA TRP A 101 13.81 -1.23 -1.61
C TRP A 101 13.11 -0.83 -2.90
N GLN A 102 11.80 -0.60 -2.80
CA GLN A 102 10.99 -0.03 -3.86
C GLN A 102 10.37 1.28 -3.36
N LYS A 103 10.27 2.27 -4.23
CA LYS A 103 9.47 3.47 -4.01
C LYS A 103 8.18 3.36 -4.82
N PRO A 104 7.09 2.81 -4.25
CA PRO A 104 5.87 2.57 -5.00
C PRO A 104 5.19 3.89 -5.32
N ILE A 105 4.63 3.96 -6.52
CA ILE A 105 3.77 5.06 -6.94
C ILE A 105 2.34 4.55 -6.82
N ALA A 106 1.56 5.16 -5.92
CA ALA A 106 0.12 4.93 -5.91
C ALA A 106 -0.49 5.76 -7.03
N SER A 107 -0.97 5.08 -8.07
CA SER A 107 -1.75 5.66 -9.14
C SER A 107 -3.14 5.05 -9.10
N LYS A 108 -4.17 5.84 -8.79
CA LYS A 108 -5.56 5.43 -8.89
C LYS A 108 -6.18 6.18 -10.07
N SER A 109 -6.42 5.45 -11.14
CA SER A 109 -7.19 5.90 -12.31
C SER A 109 -8.53 5.17 -12.28
N ASP A 110 -9.43 5.63 -11.41
CA ASP A 110 -10.83 5.22 -11.45
C ASP A 110 -11.57 6.40 -12.08
N HIS A 111 -11.69 6.37 -13.41
CA HIS A 111 -12.20 7.50 -14.19
C HIS A 111 -13.65 7.83 -13.83
N ASP A 112 -14.41 6.84 -13.38
CA ASP A 112 -15.79 7.03 -12.93
C ASP A 112 -15.85 7.77 -11.59
N LYS A 113 -14.84 7.61 -10.73
CA LYS A 113 -14.75 8.27 -9.41
C LYS A 113 -13.91 9.54 -9.36
N LEU A 114 -13.07 9.77 -10.37
CA LEU A 114 -12.26 10.97 -10.51
C LEU A 114 -12.34 11.47 -11.96
N ASN A 115 -13.38 12.25 -12.22
CA ASN A 115 -13.61 13.02 -13.43
C ASN A 115 -13.75 14.52 -13.11
N ARG A 116 -13.82 15.35 -14.16
CA ARG A 116 -13.98 16.81 -14.03
C ARG A 116 -15.12 17.19 -13.07
N GLN A 117 -16.30 16.61 -13.25
CA GLN A 117 -17.48 16.94 -12.46
C GLN A 117 -17.31 16.60 -10.97
N SER A 118 -16.90 15.36 -10.66
CA SER A 118 -16.66 14.92 -9.28
C SER A 118 -15.58 15.75 -8.56
N LEU A 119 -14.59 16.25 -9.31
CA LEU A 119 -13.54 17.09 -8.76
C LEU A 119 -14.05 18.51 -8.47
N LEU A 120 -14.85 19.10 -9.38
CA LEU A 120 -15.49 20.40 -9.17
C LEU A 120 -16.43 20.38 -7.96
N GLU A 121 -17.26 19.34 -7.84
CA GLU A 121 -18.13 19.15 -6.68
C GLU A 121 -17.34 19.11 -5.38
N LYS A 122 -16.25 18.34 -5.36
CA LYS A 122 -15.36 18.26 -4.20
C LYS A 122 -14.73 19.61 -3.85
N LEU A 123 -14.18 20.33 -4.83
CA LEU A 123 -13.55 21.63 -4.60
C LEU A 123 -14.56 22.69 -4.14
N THR A 124 -15.76 22.68 -4.72
CA THR A 124 -16.86 23.58 -4.31
C THR A 124 -17.28 23.32 -2.86
N GLN A 125 -17.32 22.05 -2.46
CA GLN A 125 -17.58 21.66 -1.08
C GLN A 125 -16.46 22.11 -0.14
N GLU A 126 -15.18 21.93 -0.53
CA GLU A 126 -14.02 22.41 0.25
C GLU A 126 -13.95 23.94 0.35
N ARG A 127 -14.45 24.68 -0.67
CA ARG A 127 -14.58 26.14 -0.62
C ARG A 127 -15.62 26.56 0.41
N ARG A 128 -16.78 25.88 0.43
CA ARG A 128 -17.90 26.21 1.33
C ARG A 128 -17.62 25.80 2.78
N TYR A 129 -16.90 24.71 2.97
CA TYR A 129 -16.59 24.15 4.28
C TYR A 129 -15.08 23.86 4.38
N PRO A 130 -14.27 24.86 4.78
CA PRO A 130 -12.83 24.67 4.91
C PRO A 130 -12.51 23.61 5.98
N PRO A 131 -11.42 22.84 5.80
CA PRO A 131 -10.96 21.90 6.82
C PRO A 131 -10.70 22.60 8.16
N VAL A 132 -11.07 21.97 9.27
CA VAL A 132 -10.98 22.54 10.63
C VAL A 132 -9.57 23.04 10.96
N ASN A 133 -8.55 22.29 10.58
CA ASN A 133 -7.15 22.69 10.81
C ASN A 133 -6.76 23.93 10.01
N ILE A 134 -7.34 24.15 8.84
CA ILE A 134 -7.09 25.35 8.02
C ILE A 134 -7.89 26.53 8.58
N ALA A 135 -9.15 26.32 8.95
CA ALA A 135 -9.96 27.33 9.63
C ALA A 135 -9.32 27.82 10.95
N MET A 136 -8.44 27.00 11.57
CA MET A 136 -7.72 27.34 12.80
C MET A 136 -6.30 27.90 12.58
N GLN A 137 -5.67 27.68 11.43
CA GLN A 137 -4.23 27.97 11.22
C GLN A 137 -3.94 28.93 10.06
N LEU A 138 -4.81 28.99 9.06
CA LEU A 138 -4.63 29.81 7.87
C LEU A 138 -5.65 30.93 7.88
N ASP A 139 -5.28 32.08 7.33
CA ASP A 139 -6.26 33.11 7.00
C ASP A 139 -7.26 32.55 5.99
N GLY A 140 -8.55 32.67 6.29
CA GLY A 140 -9.63 32.06 5.50
C GLY A 140 -9.62 32.52 4.04
N ASP A 141 -9.19 33.75 3.81
CA ASP A 141 -9.10 34.37 2.48
C ASP A 141 -8.02 33.73 1.62
N ILE A 142 -6.88 33.33 2.21
CA ILE A 142 -5.80 32.64 1.48
C ILE A 142 -6.27 31.25 1.02
N TRP A 143 -7.00 30.54 1.87
CA TRP A 143 -7.57 29.25 1.51
C TRP A 143 -8.61 29.38 0.40
N ALA A 144 -9.53 30.34 0.52
CA ALA A 144 -10.57 30.57 -0.48
C ALA A 144 -9.96 30.88 -1.86
N ALA A 145 -8.98 31.79 -1.92
CA ALA A 145 -8.28 32.13 -3.15
C ALA A 145 -7.58 30.93 -3.80
N GLN A 146 -6.91 30.08 -2.99
CA GLN A 146 -6.28 28.86 -3.50
C GLN A 146 -7.31 27.90 -4.11
N ILE A 147 -8.43 27.66 -3.43
CA ILE A 147 -9.46 26.75 -3.95
C ILE A 147 -10.14 27.31 -5.20
N GLU A 148 -10.32 28.62 -5.30
CA GLU A 148 -10.87 29.25 -6.51
C GLU A 148 -9.94 29.11 -7.72
N GLU A 149 -8.64 29.25 -7.54
CA GLU A 149 -7.64 28.94 -8.58
C GLU A 149 -7.71 27.46 -9.00
N GLU A 150 -7.80 26.54 -8.02
CA GLU A 150 -7.94 25.11 -8.31
C GLU A 150 -9.24 24.81 -9.09
N ILE A 151 -10.35 25.48 -8.77
CA ILE A 151 -11.62 25.35 -9.50
C ILE A 151 -11.46 25.82 -10.95
N ALA A 152 -10.90 27.01 -11.17
CA ALA A 152 -10.71 27.57 -12.51
C ALA A 152 -9.83 26.66 -13.40
N LEU A 153 -8.79 26.05 -12.82
CA LEU A 153 -7.95 25.08 -13.54
C LEU A 153 -8.72 23.83 -13.99
N VAL A 154 -9.67 23.35 -13.17
CA VAL A 154 -10.49 22.17 -13.50
C VAL A 154 -11.59 22.53 -14.50
N GLU A 155 -12.18 23.72 -14.39
CA GLU A 155 -13.21 24.20 -15.32
C GLU A 155 -12.68 24.31 -16.75
N ALA A 156 -11.42 24.73 -16.91
CA ALA A 156 -10.73 24.87 -18.20
C ALA A 156 -10.43 23.52 -18.90
N LEU A 157 -10.60 22.38 -18.21
CA LEU A 157 -10.40 21.08 -18.82
C LEU A 157 -11.58 20.67 -19.71
N PRO A 158 -11.33 19.90 -20.79
CA PRO A 158 -12.42 19.32 -21.57
C PRO A 158 -13.23 18.32 -20.73
N GLU A 159 -14.50 18.10 -21.08
CA GLU A 159 -15.38 17.20 -20.31
C GLU A 159 -14.86 15.76 -20.25
N ASN A 160 -14.18 15.30 -21.31
CA ASN A 160 -13.58 13.98 -21.40
C ASN A 160 -12.15 13.89 -20.82
N ALA A 161 -11.70 14.91 -20.06
CA ALA A 161 -10.38 14.92 -19.45
C ALA A 161 -10.19 13.73 -18.50
N ARG A 162 -9.10 12.98 -18.70
CA ARG A 162 -8.75 11.84 -17.87
C ARG A 162 -7.87 12.29 -16.72
N LEU A 163 -8.39 12.15 -15.50
CA LEU A 163 -7.68 12.50 -14.27
C LEU A 163 -7.24 11.25 -13.51
N ARG A 164 -6.16 11.37 -12.73
CA ARG A 164 -5.76 10.35 -11.75
C ARG A 164 -5.16 10.96 -10.50
N TYR A 165 -5.37 10.31 -9.36
CA TYR A 165 -4.52 10.54 -8.19
C TYR A 165 -3.18 9.85 -8.41
N ARG A 166 -2.08 10.60 -8.32
CA ARG A 166 -0.73 10.06 -8.28
C ARG A 166 0.01 10.57 -7.06
N ARG A 167 0.41 9.64 -6.19
CA ARG A 167 1.20 9.95 -5.00
C ARG A 167 2.41 9.04 -4.92
N VAL A 168 3.57 9.64 -4.73
CA VAL A 168 4.80 8.89 -4.44
C VAL A 168 4.74 8.50 -2.96
N LEU A 169 4.71 7.19 -2.70
CA LEU A 169 4.66 6.68 -1.34
C LEU A 169 6.05 6.56 -0.74
N ARG A 170 6.10 6.39 0.59
CA ARG A 170 7.33 6.00 1.30
C ARG A 170 7.85 4.67 0.78
N GLU A 171 9.16 4.52 0.89
CA GLU A 171 9.90 3.34 0.48
C GLU A 171 9.41 2.11 1.25
N VAL A 172 9.31 1.00 0.54
CA VAL A 172 8.85 -0.26 1.10
C VAL A 172 9.78 -1.39 0.67
N PRO A 173 10.00 -2.39 1.53
CA PRO A 173 10.69 -3.60 1.12
C PRO A 173 9.82 -4.40 0.13
N GLN A 174 10.47 -4.89 -0.92
CA GLN A 174 9.93 -5.81 -1.91
C GLN A 174 10.81 -7.06 -1.95
N ALA A 175 10.18 -8.23 -2.14
CA ALA A 175 10.87 -9.44 -2.53
C ALA A 175 10.65 -9.69 -4.02
N ASN A 176 11.68 -10.26 -4.64
CA ASN A 176 11.62 -10.88 -5.94
C ASN A 176 12.06 -12.32 -5.76
N TRP A 177 11.30 -13.25 -6.32
CA TRP A 177 11.62 -14.67 -6.27
C TRP A 177 11.56 -15.29 -7.66
N VAL A 178 12.33 -16.36 -7.83
CA VAL A 178 12.36 -17.21 -9.02
C VAL A 178 12.04 -18.63 -8.58
N TYR A 179 11.15 -19.29 -9.30
CA TYR A 179 10.77 -20.67 -9.04
C TYR A 179 10.66 -21.43 -10.35
N GLU A 180 10.90 -22.74 -10.28
CA GLU A 180 10.90 -23.62 -11.43
C GLU A 180 9.59 -24.40 -11.51
N THR A 181 9.07 -24.53 -12.73
CA THR A 181 7.90 -25.38 -13.03
C THR A 181 8.14 -26.14 -14.31
N PHE A 182 7.53 -27.31 -14.44
CA PHE A 182 7.55 -28.07 -15.68
C PHE A 182 6.47 -27.55 -16.62
N ASP A 183 6.86 -27.21 -17.85
CA ASP A 183 5.95 -26.86 -18.94
C ASP A 183 5.67 -28.12 -19.77
N ALA A 184 4.43 -28.62 -19.69
CA ALA A 184 4.02 -29.83 -20.38
C ALA A 184 3.92 -29.66 -21.90
N GLU A 185 3.73 -28.43 -22.40
CA GLU A 185 3.64 -28.15 -23.83
C GLU A 185 5.03 -28.11 -24.47
N GLN A 186 6.02 -27.58 -23.74
CA GLN A 186 7.41 -27.47 -24.21
C GLN A 186 8.27 -28.67 -23.81
N GLY A 187 7.81 -29.48 -22.85
CA GLY A 187 8.53 -30.65 -22.35
C GLY A 187 9.78 -30.29 -21.55
N GLU A 188 9.88 -29.07 -21.03
CA GLU A 188 11.06 -28.56 -20.33
C GLU A 188 10.74 -27.86 -19.01
N ILE A 189 11.76 -27.67 -18.18
CA ILE A 189 11.65 -26.89 -16.94
C ILE A 189 11.85 -25.41 -17.26
N ILE A 190 10.88 -24.58 -16.90
CA ILE A 190 10.92 -23.13 -17.09
C ILE A 190 11.08 -22.38 -15.76
N GLU A 191 11.82 -21.26 -15.79
CA GLU A 191 11.94 -20.34 -14.65
C GLU A 191 10.82 -19.28 -14.70
N LEU A 192 9.97 -19.25 -13.69
CA LEU A 192 8.98 -18.19 -13.49
C LEU A 192 9.44 -17.21 -12.42
N ARG A 193 9.02 -15.94 -12.58
CA ARG A 193 9.42 -14.83 -11.69
C ARG A 193 8.20 -14.25 -11.00
N GLY A 194 8.32 -14.02 -9.70
CA GLY A 194 7.32 -13.30 -8.92
C GLY A 194 7.94 -12.12 -8.15
N ASN A 195 7.11 -11.12 -7.86
CA ASN A 195 7.50 -10.03 -6.99
C ASN A 195 6.33 -9.58 -6.11
N GLY A 196 6.64 -8.92 -5.00
CA GLY A 196 5.62 -8.39 -4.10
C GLY A 196 6.17 -7.63 -2.91
N LYS A 197 5.36 -6.74 -2.34
CA LYS A 197 5.68 -6.02 -1.09
C LYS A 197 5.77 -7.00 0.07
N VAL A 198 6.75 -6.82 0.95
CA VAL A 198 7.02 -7.75 2.06
C VAL A 198 6.86 -7.06 3.39
N ASN A 199 5.68 -7.19 3.98
CA ASN A 199 5.43 -6.64 5.33
C ASN A 199 5.77 -7.65 6.43
N LEU A 200 5.77 -8.94 6.11
CA LEU A 200 6.05 -10.07 6.99
C LEU A 200 6.98 -11.06 6.29
N PRO A 201 7.72 -11.91 7.02
CA PRO A 201 8.59 -12.87 6.39
C PRO A 201 7.78 -13.84 5.53
N LEU A 202 8.28 -14.10 4.33
CA LEU A 202 7.68 -15.03 3.38
C LEU A 202 7.87 -16.46 3.87
N LEU A 203 6.84 -17.29 3.75
CA LEU A 203 6.85 -18.66 4.23
C LEU A 203 7.31 -19.59 3.11
N THR A 204 8.20 -20.51 3.43
CA THR A 204 8.70 -21.55 2.51
C THR A 204 8.94 -22.83 3.30
N THR A 205 8.91 -24.00 2.65
CA THR A 205 9.26 -25.28 3.28
C THR A 205 10.73 -25.65 3.12
N ARG A 206 11.46 -24.92 2.25
CA ARG A 206 12.87 -25.15 1.97
C ARG A 206 13.64 -23.83 1.86
N MET A 207 14.92 -23.86 2.23
CA MET A 207 15.86 -22.77 1.94
C MET A 207 16.08 -22.65 0.42
N PRO A 208 15.96 -21.44 -0.17
CA PRO A 208 16.29 -21.24 -1.57
C PRO A 208 17.81 -21.39 -1.78
N ASP A 209 18.21 -21.82 -2.97
CA ASP A 209 19.62 -21.99 -3.32
C ASP A 209 20.38 -20.64 -3.31
N LYS A 210 19.69 -19.55 -3.66
CA LYS A 210 20.23 -18.19 -3.58
C LYS A 210 19.31 -17.27 -2.78
N LEU A 211 19.83 -16.74 -1.68
CA LEU A 211 19.15 -15.75 -0.85
C LEU A 211 19.96 -14.46 -0.77
N LYS A 212 19.40 -13.34 -1.24
CA LYS A 212 19.99 -12.01 -1.10
C LYS A 212 19.17 -11.17 -0.11
N GLY A 213 19.76 -10.89 1.05
CA GLY A 213 19.17 -10.07 2.10
C GLY A 213 18.92 -8.61 1.70
N LEU A 214 18.01 -7.95 2.42
CA LEU A 214 17.70 -6.54 2.22
C LEU A 214 18.86 -5.68 2.72
N GLN A 215 19.47 -4.91 1.82
CA GLN A 215 20.53 -3.96 2.17
C GLN A 215 19.93 -2.69 2.79
N SER A 216 20.74 -1.92 3.52
CA SER A 216 20.35 -0.59 4.00
C SER A 216 19.86 0.30 2.86
N TYR A 217 18.86 1.13 3.13
CA TYR A 217 18.31 2.03 2.12
C TYR A 217 19.32 3.13 1.79
N ASP A 218 19.68 3.23 0.52
CA ASP A 218 20.53 4.30 -0.02
C ASP A 218 19.67 5.19 -0.93
N ARG A 219 19.41 6.41 -0.45
CA ARG A 219 18.57 7.40 -1.14
C ARG A 219 19.21 7.87 -2.45
N GLN A 220 20.52 8.13 -2.47
CA GLN A 220 21.21 8.64 -3.65
C GLN A 220 21.18 7.62 -4.78
N LYS A 221 21.48 6.35 -4.44
CA LYS A 221 21.41 5.23 -5.39
C LYS A 221 19.99 4.98 -5.89
N ALA A 222 18.99 5.13 -5.03
CA ALA A 222 17.59 4.97 -5.41
C ALA A 222 17.12 6.06 -6.38
N GLU A 223 17.45 7.33 -6.10
CA GLU A 223 17.11 8.48 -6.95
C GLU A 223 17.80 8.40 -8.33
N ALA A 224 19.05 7.94 -8.37
CA ALA A 224 19.77 7.69 -9.63
C ALA A 224 19.09 6.61 -10.50
N LYS A 225 18.53 5.56 -9.88
CA LYS A 225 17.85 4.45 -10.57
C LYS A 225 16.44 4.83 -11.07
N HIS A 226 15.80 5.85 -10.48
CA HIS A 226 14.41 6.25 -10.77
C HIS A 226 14.25 7.15 -12.01
N ARG A 227 15.30 7.29 -12.84
CA ARG A 227 15.32 8.13 -14.05
C ARG A 227 14.59 7.55 -15.28
N ARG A 228 13.78 6.50 -15.13
CA ARG A 228 12.97 6.00 -16.27
C ARG A 228 11.77 6.94 -16.48
N PRO A 229 11.57 7.49 -17.70
CA PRO A 229 10.43 8.35 -17.99
C PRO A 229 9.16 7.49 -18.09
N VAL A 230 8.46 7.30 -16.98
CA VAL A 230 7.03 6.95 -17.06
C VAL A 230 6.36 8.19 -17.63
N ALA A 231 5.55 8.06 -18.69
CA ALA A 231 4.75 9.16 -19.23
C ALA A 231 4.07 9.91 -18.08
N LYS A 232 4.62 11.08 -17.73
CA LYS A 232 4.17 11.86 -16.59
C LYS A 232 2.93 12.60 -17.07
N GLY A 233 1.82 12.40 -16.36
CA GLY A 233 0.70 13.30 -16.54
C GLY A 233 1.13 14.69 -16.10
N LYS A 234 0.51 15.73 -16.65
CA LYS A 234 0.76 17.10 -16.18
C LYS A 234 0.15 17.20 -14.79
N ILE A 235 0.95 17.59 -13.79
CA ILE A 235 0.42 17.86 -12.44
C ILE A 235 -0.59 19.00 -12.59
N LEU A 236 -1.84 18.72 -12.21
CA LEU A 236 -2.93 19.68 -12.27
C LEU A 236 -3.09 20.35 -10.90
N LEU A 237 -3.36 19.54 -9.86
CA LEU A 237 -3.54 20.01 -8.48
C LEU A 237 -2.47 19.38 -7.58
N PRO A 238 -1.35 20.06 -7.29
CA PRO A 238 -0.25 19.52 -6.50
C PRO A 238 -0.66 19.08 -5.09
N ARG A 239 -1.50 19.88 -4.42
CA ARG A 239 -2.00 19.63 -3.05
C ARG A 239 -2.69 18.27 -2.93
N LEU A 240 -3.53 17.95 -3.90
CA LEU A 240 -4.28 16.69 -3.94
C LEU A 240 -3.48 15.54 -4.58
N GLY A 241 -2.38 15.86 -5.26
CA GLY A 241 -1.60 14.93 -6.08
C GLY A 241 -2.41 14.44 -7.29
N ILE A 242 -3.11 15.35 -7.97
CA ILE A 242 -3.92 15.03 -9.16
C ILE A 242 -3.12 15.38 -10.41
N GLU A 243 -3.06 14.42 -11.34
CA GLU A 243 -2.47 14.60 -12.67
C GLU A 243 -3.53 14.47 -13.77
N LEU A 244 -3.38 15.30 -14.81
CA LEU A 244 -4.04 15.12 -16.09
C LEU A 244 -3.27 14.09 -16.92
N ILE A 245 -3.95 13.04 -17.37
CA ILE A 245 -3.37 12.00 -18.22
C ILE A 245 -3.32 12.53 -19.66
N PRO A 246 -2.16 12.42 -20.36
CA PRO A 246 -2.08 12.77 -21.78
C PRO A 246 -3.04 11.91 -22.59
N GLN A 247 -3.69 12.49 -23.60
CA GLN A 247 -4.49 11.74 -24.57
C GLN A 247 -3.60 10.94 -25.53
#